data_AF-A0A6L8HEX1-F1
#
_entry.id   AF-A0A6L8HEX1-F1
#
_cell.length_a   1.000
_cell.length_b   1.000
_cell.length_c   1.000
_cell.angle_alpha   90.00
_cell.angle_beta   90.00
_cell.angle_gamma   90.00
#
_symmetry.space_group_name_H-M   'P 1'
#
loop_
_entity.id
_entity.type
_entity.pdbx_description
1 polymer ?
#
loop_
_entity_poly.entity_id
_entity_poly.type
_entity_poly.pdbx_seq_one_letter_code
_entity_poly.pdbx_strand_id
1 'polypeptide(L)'
;MQRTLKTVLFVVVGGGALVLALSAIGQWVPDETAPPGQALLARGTERVTVEVLNAGGVDGMAKVATDHLRAAGLDVVKLGNAAAFDQDSTVVIDRVGSLQKAAAVAEALGIRSVTSERDANLFVDVTVRLGSDWAAPEAEAGDQPEGDGLLDWLRRRTGQRATGSENR
;
A
#
# COMPACT_ATOMS: atom_id res chain seq x y z
N MET A 1 -15.54 -66.36 -8.22
CA MET A 1 -16.28 -65.08 -8.20
C MET A 1 -15.56 -64.10 -7.30
N GLN A 2 -14.76 -63.19 -7.88
CA GLN A 2 -13.96 -62.19 -7.17
C GLN A 2 -14.32 -60.80 -7.70
N ARG A 3 -15.25 -60.07 -7.07
CA ARG A 3 -15.54 -58.65 -7.39
C ARG A 3 -16.27 -57.94 -6.24
N THR A 4 -15.59 -57.65 -5.14
CA THR A 4 -16.07 -56.64 -4.15
C THR A 4 -14.95 -55.98 -3.34
N LEU A 5 -13.74 -56.55 -3.32
CA LEU A 5 -12.67 -56.09 -2.43
C LEU A 5 -11.86 -54.87 -2.92
N LYS A 6 -12.12 -54.34 -4.12
CA LYS A 6 -11.36 -53.20 -4.68
C LYS A 6 -11.94 -51.81 -4.39
N THR A 7 -13.17 -51.71 -3.89
CA THR A 7 -13.85 -50.41 -3.74
C THR A 7 -13.55 -49.74 -2.39
N VAL A 8 -13.27 -50.51 -1.34
CA VAL A 8 -13.10 -49.95 0.03
C VAL A 8 -11.73 -49.29 0.22
N LEU A 9 -10.70 -49.66 -0.56
CA LEU A 9 -9.34 -49.14 -0.39
C LEU A 9 -9.14 -47.70 -0.90
N PHE A 10 -10.06 -47.15 -1.71
CA PHE A 10 -9.89 -45.79 -2.27
C PHE A 10 -10.42 -44.66 -1.37
N VAL A 11 -11.23 -44.96 -0.36
CA VAL A 11 -11.88 -43.91 0.44
C VAL A 11 -10.98 -43.40 1.58
N VAL A 12 -10.01 -44.20 2.05
CA VAL A 12 -9.13 -43.79 3.16
C VAL A 12 -7.94 -42.94 2.69
N VAL A 13 -7.53 -43.05 1.41
CA VAL A 13 -6.45 -42.20 0.86
C VAL A 13 -6.96 -40.80 0.50
N GLY A 14 -8.27 -40.63 0.25
CA GLY A 14 -8.87 -39.34 -0.10
C GLY A 14 -9.03 -38.37 1.07
N GLY A 15 -9.17 -38.87 2.30
CA GLY A 15 -9.43 -38.02 3.48
C GLY A 15 -8.18 -37.36 4.08
N GLY A 16 -7.04 -38.07 4.08
CA GLY A 16 -5.79 -37.55 4.66
C GLY A 16 -5.00 -36.64 3.72
N ALA A 17 -5.08 -36.85 2.41
CA ALA A 17 -4.37 -36.04 1.43
C ALA A 17 -4.99 -34.65 1.21
N LEU A 18 -6.29 -34.49 1.48
CA LEU A 18 -6.98 -33.22 1.29
C LEU A 18 -6.67 -32.20 2.38
N VAL A 19 -6.37 -32.66 3.61
CA VAL A 19 -5.99 -31.78 4.73
C VAL A 19 -4.54 -31.25 4.57
N LEU A 20 -3.66 -32.03 3.93
CA LEU A 20 -2.29 -31.57 3.66
C LEU A 20 -2.19 -30.67 2.41
N ALA A 21 -3.05 -30.87 1.40
CA ALA A 21 -3.04 -30.04 0.20
C ALA A 21 -3.56 -28.60 0.43
N LEU A 22 -4.43 -28.39 1.43
CA LEU A 22 -4.96 -27.06 1.75
C LEU A 22 -3.97 -26.18 2.56
N SER A 23 -2.96 -26.77 3.19
CA SER A 23 -1.94 -26.00 3.93
C SER A 23 -0.82 -25.41 3.04
N ALA A 24 -0.72 -25.86 1.78
CA ALA A 24 0.33 -25.42 0.87
C ALA A 24 -0.05 -24.20 0.01
N ILE A 25 -1.33 -23.81 -0.03
CA ILE A 25 -1.81 -22.70 -0.87
C ILE A 25 -1.55 -21.34 -0.22
N GLY A 26 -1.41 -21.30 1.12
CA GLY A 26 -1.19 -20.06 1.87
C GLY A 26 0.20 -19.43 1.72
N GLN A 27 1.19 -20.13 1.15
CA GLN A 27 2.55 -19.59 0.99
C GLN A 27 2.78 -18.89 -0.36
N TRP A 28 1.83 -18.93 -1.29
CA TRP A 28 1.98 -18.25 -2.58
C TRP A 28 1.39 -16.85 -2.59
N VAL A 29 0.50 -16.51 -1.66
CA VAL A 29 -0.03 -15.14 -1.58
C VAL A 29 1.00 -14.30 -0.84
N PRO A 30 1.73 -13.38 -1.51
CA PRO A 30 2.61 -12.47 -0.81
C PRO A 30 1.79 -11.70 0.22
N ASP A 31 2.36 -11.53 1.41
CA ASP A 31 1.70 -10.83 2.51
C ASP A 31 1.50 -9.36 2.11
N GLU A 32 0.33 -9.04 1.54
CA GLU A 32 -0.09 -7.68 1.18
C GLU A 32 -0.21 -6.76 2.40
N THR A 33 -0.01 -7.28 3.62
CA THR A 33 0.03 -6.48 4.86
C THR A 33 1.41 -5.94 5.22
N ALA A 34 2.44 -6.21 4.40
CA ALA A 34 3.76 -5.62 4.62
C ALA A 34 3.69 -4.08 4.61
N PRO A 35 4.35 -3.39 5.56
CA PRO A 35 4.45 -1.94 5.52
C PRO A 35 4.96 -1.49 4.14
N PRO A 36 4.48 -0.36 3.59
CA PRO A 36 4.78 -0.01 2.19
C PRO A 36 6.28 0.02 1.88
N GLY A 37 7.11 0.38 2.88
CA GLY A 37 8.57 0.34 2.79
C GLY A 37 9.18 -1.04 2.63
N GLN A 38 8.61 -2.04 3.31
CA GLN A 38 9.03 -3.42 3.15
C GLN A 38 8.52 -4.00 1.82
N ALA A 39 7.32 -3.61 1.37
CA ALA A 39 6.81 -3.99 0.07
C ALA A 39 7.67 -3.43 -1.08
N LEU A 40 8.14 -2.18 -0.98
CA LEU A 40 9.07 -1.56 -1.93
C LEU A 40 10.39 -2.32 -2.04
N LEU A 41 10.99 -2.68 -0.89
CA LEU A 41 12.20 -3.48 -0.83
C LEU A 41 11.97 -4.90 -1.38
N ALA A 42 10.85 -5.54 -1.04
CA ALA A 42 10.48 -6.88 -1.52
C ALA A 42 10.23 -6.92 -3.04
N ARG A 43 9.75 -5.82 -3.64
CA ARG A 43 9.59 -5.66 -5.10
C ARG A 43 10.92 -5.42 -5.83
N GLY A 44 12.06 -5.45 -5.13
CA GLY A 44 13.38 -5.24 -5.71
C GLY A 44 13.58 -3.82 -6.22
N THR A 45 12.80 -2.86 -5.72
CA THR A 45 12.98 -1.45 -6.08
C THR A 45 14.20 -0.97 -5.31
N GLU A 46 15.27 -0.63 -6.04
CA GLU A 46 16.40 0.11 -5.48
C GLU A 46 15.90 1.33 -4.72
N ARG A 47 16.60 1.70 -3.63
CA ARG A 47 16.21 2.80 -2.73
C ARG A 47 15.82 4.04 -3.54
N VAL A 48 14.56 4.45 -3.44
CA VAL A 48 14.02 5.60 -4.17
C VAL A 48 14.33 6.87 -3.39
N THR A 49 15.07 7.78 -4.00
CA THR A 49 15.36 9.10 -3.42
C THR A 49 14.35 10.14 -3.88
N VAL A 50 13.78 10.88 -2.92
CA VAL A 50 12.67 11.81 -3.16
C VAL A 50 13.01 13.19 -2.63
N GLU A 51 12.70 14.23 -3.42
CA GLU A 51 12.53 15.58 -2.89
C GLU A 51 11.06 15.98 -2.85
N VAL A 52 10.66 16.71 -1.81
CA VAL A 52 9.29 17.18 -1.61
C VAL A 52 9.27 18.70 -1.59
N LEU A 53 8.47 19.30 -2.48
CA LEU A 53 8.34 20.75 -2.64
C LEU A 53 6.89 21.18 -2.41
N ASN A 54 6.66 22.07 -1.45
CA ASN A 54 5.39 22.76 -1.26
C ASN A 54 5.22 23.86 -2.30
N ALA A 55 4.31 23.66 -3.25
CA ALA A 55 3.93 24.62 -4.28
C ALA A 55 2.48 25.13 -4.13
N GLY A 56 1.72 24.60 -3.17
CA GLY A 56 0.36 25.02 -2.83
C GLY A 56 0.29 26.09 -1.73
N GLY A 57 1.41 26.36 -1.04
CA GLY A 57 1.49 27.40 -0.01
C GLY A 57 0.81 27.02 1.32
N VAL A 58 0.47 25.74 1.52
CA VAL A 58 -0.13 25.26 2.77
C VAL A 58 0.97 24.96 3.79
N ASP A 59 0.88 25.59 4.96
CA ASP A 59 1.88 25.44 6.03
C ASP A 59 1.99 23.98 6.49
N GLY A 60 3.24 23.51 6.62
CA GLY A 60 3.55 22.16 7.11
C GLY A 60 3.26 21.02 6.11
N MET A 61 2.66 21.30 4.95
CA MET A 61 2.25 20.28 3.98
C MET A 61 3.41 19.38 3.51
N ALA A 62 4.55 19.97 3.13
CA ALA A 62 5.73 19.19 2.73
C ALA A 62 6.28 18.32 3.85
N LYS A 63 6.15 18.74 5.12
CA LYS A 63 6.54 17.93 6.26
C LYS A 63 5.62 16.71 6.41
N VAL A 64 4.30 16.91 6.33
CA VAL A 64 3.33 15.80 6.42
C VAL A 64 3.58 14.78 5.30
N ALA A 65 3.74 15.23 4.05
CA ALA A 65 4.07 14.35 2.93
C ALA A 65 5.39 13.59 3.16
N THR A 66 6.41 14.27 3.68
CA THR A 66 7.70 13.64 4.02
C THR A 66 7.54 12.53 5.06
N ASP A 67 6.72 12.77 6.09
CA ASP A 67 6.49 11.79 7.15
C ASP A 67 5.77 10.54 6.59
N HIS A 68 4.78 10.71 5.69
CA HIS A 68 4.12 9.61 4.98
C HIS A 68 5.08 8.80 4.10
N LEU A 69 5.89 9.48 3.28
CA LEU A 69 6.85 8.81 2.39
C LEU A 69 7.89 8.01 3.18
N ARG A 70 8.39 8.55 4.30
CA ARG A 70 9.35 7.85 5.15
C ARG A 70 8.73 6.66 5.88
N ALA A 71 7.48 6.78 6.35
CA ALA A 71 6.73 5.64 6.88
C ALA A 71 6.53 4.54 5.82
N ALA A 72 6.40 4.95 4.56
CA ALA A 72 6.39 4.07 3.39
C ALA A 72 7.79 3.60 2.93
N GLY A 73 8.85 3.81 3.72
CA GLY A 73 10.22 3.36 3.43
C GLY A 73 10.92 4.02 2.24
N LEU A 74 10.41 5.16 1.78
CA LEU A 74 11.03 5.96 0.73
C LEU A 74 12.04 6.94 1.35
N ASP A 75 13.15 7.18 0.64
CA ASP A 75 14.23 8.03 1.15
C ASP A 75 14.00 9.48 0.75
N VAL A 76 13.35 10.25 1.63
CA VAL A 76 13.18 11.69 1.42
C VAL A 76 14.47 12.41 1.80
N VAL A 77 15.26 12.77 0.80
CA VAL A 77 16.57 13.42 0.95
C VAL A 77 16.47 14.93 1.08
N LYS A 78 15.35 15.53 0.65
CA LYS A 78 15.12 16.98 0.69
C LYS A 78 13.64 17.31 0.84
N LEU A 79 13.33 18.29 1.68
CA LEU A 79 12.00 18.90 1.76
C LEU A 79 12.14 20.43 1.71
N GLY A 80 11.16 21.12 1.17
CA GLY A 80 11.16 22.58 1.14
C GLY A 80 9.96 23.18 0.43
N ASN A 81 10.10 24.44 0.06
CA ASN A 81 9.13 25.18 -0.73
C ASN A 81 9.56 25.20 -2.20
N ALA A 82 8.59 25.25 -3.10
CA ALA A 82 8.83 25.60 -4.49
C ALA A 82 9.17 27.11 -4.61
N ALA A 83 9.61 27.52 -5.79
CA ALA A 83 9.94 28.92 -6.07
C ALA A 83 8.72 29.86 -6.01
N ALA A 84 7.51 29.32 -6.22
CA ALA A 84 6.24 30.02 -6.15
C ALA A 84 5.15 29.09 -5.54
N PHE A 85 4.08 29.70 -5.03
CA PHE A 85 2.94 29.03 -4.42
C PHE A 85 1.67 29.14 -5.29
N ASP A 86 1.80 28.88 -6.58
CA ASP A 86 0.76 29.08 -7.59
C ASP A 86 0.18 27.76 -8.14
N GLN A 87 0.43 26.65 -7.44
CA GLN A 87 0.07 25.33 -7.92
C GLN A 87 -1.16 24.78 -7.20
N ASP A 88 -2.27 24.66 -7.95
CA ASP A 88 -3.50 24.06 -7.41
C ASP A 88 -3.41 22.53 -7.35
N SER A 89 -2.83 21.92 -8.38
CA SER A 89 -2.77 20.46 -8.51
C SER A 89 -1.41 19.86 -8.17
N THR A 90 -1.45 18.75 -7.45
CA THR A 90 -0.29 17.98 -7.04
C THR A 90 0.21 17.05 -8.14
N VAL A 91 1.52 16.93 -8.28
CA VAL A 91 2.17 16.08 -9.29
C VAL A 91 3.43 15.40 -8.75
N VAL A 92 3.59 14.14 -9.12
CA VAL A 92 4.83 13.38 -8.95
C VAL A 92 5.62 13.39 -10.27
N ILE A 93 6.89 13.77 -10.21
CA ILE A 93 7.75 13.95 -11.37
C ILE A 93 8.89 12.93 -11.31
N ASP A 94 8.95 12.04 -12.28
CA ASP A 94 10.08 11.14 -12.53
C ASP A 94 11.25 11.93 -13.13
N ARG A 95 12.40 11.94 -12.44
CA ARG A 95 13.62 12.65 -12.84
C ARG A 95 14.67 11.77 -13.51
N VAL A 96 14.53 10.45 -13.43
CA VAL A 96 15.54 9.49 -13.92
C VAL A 96 15.04 8.60 -15.07
N GLY A 97 13.77 8.72 -15.45
CA GLY A 97 13.15 7.88 -16.47
C GLY A 97 12.56 6.58 -15.93
N SER A 98 12.39 6.46 -14.61
CA SER A 98 11.83 5.28 -13.96
C SER A 98 10.43 5.59 -13.44
N LEU A 99 9.44 5.34 -14.30
CA LEU A 99 8.03 5.47 -13.93
C LEU A 99 7.63 4.56 -12.76
N GLN A 100 8.34 3.44 -12.55
CA GLN A 100 8.08 2.54 -11.43
C GLN A 100 8.41 3.20 -10.08
N LYS A 101 9.52 3.94 -10.01
CA LYS A 101 9.88 4.71 -8.80
C LYS A 101 8.88 5.82 -8.53
N ALA A 102 8.50 6.57 -9.57
CA ALA A 102 7.50 7.63 -9.44
C ALA A 102 6.11 7.08 -9.06
N ALA A 103 5.71 5.93 -9.61
CA ALA A 103 4.46 5.26 -9.26
C ALA A 103 4.41 4.85 -7.79
N ALA A 104 5.51 4.33 -7.22
CA ALA A 104 5.56 3.96 -5.81
C ALA A 104 5.43 5.19 -4.88
N VAL A 105 6.04 6.32 -5.25
CA VAL A 105 5.88 7.60 -4.54
C VAL A 105 4.45 8.11 -4.63
N ALA A 106 3.84 8.00 -5.82
CA ALA A 106 2.47 8.43 -6.06
C ALA A 106 1.46 7.58 -5.27
N GLU A 107 1.64 6.26 -5.23
CA GLU A 107 0.84 5.32 -4.45
C GLU A 107 0.90 5.66 -2.95
N ALA A 108 2.10 5.88 -2.40
CA ALA A 108 2.29 6.21 -0.99
C ALA A 108 1.61 7.52 -0.55
N LEU A 109 1.39 8.45 -1.49
CA LEU A 109 0.77 9.75 -1.23
C LEU A 109 -0.69 9.85 -1.73
N GLY A 110 -1.25 8.79 -2.32
CA GLY A 110 -2.58 8.82 -2.92
C GLY A 110 -2.70 9.74 -4.14
N ILE A 111 -1.60 10.03 -4.83
CA ILE A 111 -1.55 10.95 -5.97
C ILE A 111 -1.71 10.17 -7.27
N ARG A 112 -2.55 10.66 -8.19
CA ARG A 112 -2.75 10.05 -9.52
C ARG A 112 -1.92 10.69 -10.62
N SER A 113 -1.54 11.96 -10.44
CA SER A 113 -0.81 12.73 -11.44
C SER A 113 0.68 12.38 -11.38
N VAL A 114 1.15 11.69 -12.43
CA VAL A 114 2.55 11.34 -12.60
C VAL A 114 3.01 11.81 -13.97
N THR A 115 4.15 12.51 -14.02
CA THR A 115 4.81 12.94 -15.26
C THR A 115 6.29 12.54 -15.24
N SER A 116 6.94 12.52 -16.40
CA SER A 116 8.37 12.26 -16.53
C SER A 116 9.06 13.47 -17.13
N GLU A 117 10.00 14.03 -16.38
CA GLU A 117 10.80 15.19 -16.75
C GLU A 117 12.24 14.95 -16.29
N ARG A 118 13.01 14.24 -17.12
CA ARG A 118 14.36 13.82 -16.77
C ARG A 118 15.29 14.99 -16.50
N ASP A 119 15.91 15.00 -15.33
CA ASP A 119 16.97 15.93 -14.96
C ASP A 119 17.91 15.26 -13.94
N ALA A 120 18.98 14.67 -14.46
CA ALA A 120 19.96 13.95 -13.64
C ALA A 120 20.80 14.87 -12.73
N ASN A 121 20.79 16.19 -12.98
CA ASN A 121 21.57 17.13 -12.16
C ASN A 121 20.92 17.41 -10.80
N LEU A 122 19.67 16.96 -10.59
CA LEU A 122 18.97 17.11 -9.31
C LEU A 122 19.36 16.05 -8.28
N PHE A 123 20.04 14.97 -8.70
CA PHE A 123 20.47 13.86 -7.84
C PHE A 123 19.35 13.22 -7.00
N VAL A 124 18.13 13.26 -7.51
CA VAL A 124 16.95 12.59 -6.95
C VAL A 124 16.27 11.75 -8.02
N ASP A 125 15.64 10.65 -7.62
CA ASP A 125 14.84 9.84 -8.55
C ASP A 125 13.51 10.52 -8.86
N VAL A 126 12.89 11.14 -7.85
CA VAL A 126 11.53 11.67 -7.92
C VAL A 126 11.43 13.04 -7.23
N THR A 127 10.77 13.98 -7.88
CA THR A 127 10.33 15.25 -7.26
C THR A 127 8.82 15.18 -7.02
N VAL A 128 8.37 15.42 -5.79
CA VAL A 128 6.94 15.65 -5.48
C VAL A 128 6.71 17.15 -5.41
N ARG A 129 5.82 17.69 -6.25
CA ARG A 129 5.33 19.07 -6.14
C ARG A 129 3.90 19.04 -5.63
N LEU A 130 3.74 19.47 -4.38
CA LEU A 130 2.45 19.49 -3.68
C LEU A 130 1.70 20.77 -4.04
N GLY A 131 0.55 20.62 -4.68
CA GLY A 131 -0.42 21.68 -4.89
C GLY A 131 -1.35 21.85 -3.69
N SER A 132 -2.18 22.89 -3.73
CA SER A 132 -3.14 23.19 -2.66
C SER A 132 -4.21 22.11 -2.49
N ASP A 133 -4.40 21.25 -3.50
CA ASP A 133 -5.34 20.13 -3.51
C ASP A 133 -4.89 18.91 -2.69
N TRP A 134 -3.62 18.82 -2.27
CA TRP A 134 -3.14 17.63 -1.58
C TRP A 134 -3.56 17.60 -0.11
N ALA A 135 -4.17 16.50 0.27
CA ALA A 135 -4.38 16.11 1.65
C ALA A 135 -3.68 14.77 1.89
N ALA A 136 -3.12 14.60 3.08
CA ALA A 136 -2.58 13.32 3.48
C ALA A 136 -3.65 12.23 3.35
N PRO A 137 -3.36 11.09 2.71
CA PRO A 137 -4.26 9.96 2.76
C PRO A 137 -4.44 9.58 4.22
N GLU A 138 -5.67 9.30 4.63
CA GLU A 138 -5.93 8.66 5.91
C GLU A 138 -4.99 7.46 5.97
N ALA A 139 -4.08 7.44 6.95
CA ALA A 139 -3.32 6.24 7.21
C ALA A 139 -4.39 5.20 7.48
N GLU A 140 -4.59 4.27 6.54
CA GLU A 140 -5.27 3.01 6.79
C GLU A 140 -4.45 2.43 7.94
N ALA A 141 -4.86 2.77 9.17
CA ALA A 141 -4.27 2.27 10.39
C ALA A 141 -4.39 0.79 10.21
N GLY A 142 -3.25 0.14 9.91
CA GLY A 142 -3.19 -1.28 9.66
C GLY A 142 -4.01 -1.89 10.77
N ASP A 143 -5.12 -2.50 10.39
CA ASP A 143 -6.15 -2.99 11.29
C ASP A 143 -5.64 -4.29 11.91
N GLN A 144 -4.45 -4.20 12.50
CA GLN A 144 -3.81 -5.21 13.30
C GLN A 144 -4.39 -5.03 14.69
N PRO A 145 -5.12 -6.02 15.22
CA PRO A 145 -5.61 -5.97 16.58
C PRO A 145 -4.41 -6.01 17.53
N GLU A 146 -3.94 -4.84 17.96
CA GLU A 146 -3.07 -4.72 19.13
C GLU A 146 -3.91 -5.00 20.38
N GLY A 147 -3.67 -6.16 20.98
CA GLY A 147 -4.24 -6.50 22.29
C GLY A 147 -5.73 -6.84 22.27
N ASP A 148 -6.09 -7.83 23.09
CA ASP A 148 -7.46 -8.16 23.50
C ASP A 148 -8.51 -8.40 22.39
N GLY A 149 -8.10 -9.13 21.34
CA GLY A 149 -8.95 -10.16 20.73
C GLY A 149 -9.59 -9.79 19.39
N LEU A 150 -9.09 -10.46 18.34
CA LEU A 150 -9.61 -10.52 16.97
C LEU A 150 -11.15 -10.73 16.87
N LEU A 151 -11.77 -11.37 17.85
CA LEU A 151 -13.21 -11.64 17.88
C LEU A 151 -14.06 -10.39 18.13
N ASP A 152 -13.59 -9.49 19.00
CA ASP A 152 -14.30 -8.23 19.30
C ASP A 152 -14.22 -7.27 18.11
N TRP A 153 -13.08 -7.29 17.45
CA TRP A 153 -12.87 -6.61 16.19
C TRP A 153 -13.79 -7.13 15.07
N LEU A 154 -13.88 -8.45 14.88
CA LEU A 154 -14.75 -9.07 13.86
C LEU A 154 -16.24 -8.76 14.13
N ARG A 155 -16.67 -8.77 15.39
CA ARG A 155 -18.06 -8.49 15.78
C ARG A 155 -18.49 -7.07 15.44
N ARG A 156 -17.60 -6.08 15.60
CA ARG A 156 -17.86 -4.69 15.19
C ARG A 156 -18.01 -4.57 13.68
N ARG A 157 -17.14 -5.23 12.92
CA ARG A 157 -17.10 -5.13 11.46
C ARG A 157 -18.25 -5.88 10.75
N THR A 158 -18.66 -7.01 11.30
CA THR A 158 -19.72 -7.86 10.72
C THR A 158 -21.13 -7.49 11.19
N GLY A 159 -21.24 -6.56 12.15
CA GLY A 159 -22.44 -6.33 12.94
C GLY A 159 -23.23 -5.05 12.70
N GLN A 160 -23.25 -4.44 11.50
CA GLN A 160 -24.30 -3.43 11.22
C GLN A 160 -24.54 -3.12 9.72
N ARG A 161 -25.13 -4.07 8.99
CA ARG A 161 -26.05 -3.75 7.88
C ARG A 161 -27.09 -4.85 7.73
N ALA A 162 -28.14 -4.81 8.56
CA ALA A 162 -29.47 -5.24 8.14
C ALA A 162 -30.52 -4.85 9.20
N THR A 163 -31.68 -4.43 8.69
CA THR A 163 -32.97 -4.29 9.38
C THR A 163 -33.18 -3.03 10.22
N GLY A 164 -33.25 -1.89 9.53
CA GLY A 164 -34.29 -0.92 9.82
C GLY A 164 -35.55 -1.29 9.03
N SER A 165 -36.29 -2.30 9.50
CA SER A 165 -37.69 -2.51 9.13
C SER A 165 -38.49 -2.60 10.42
N GLU A 166 -39.69 -2.04 10.36
CA GLU A 166 -40.73 -2.06 11.39
C GLU A 166 -40.63 -0.99 12.49
N ASN A 167 -41.26 0.15 12.22
CA ASN A 167 -42.15 0.74 13.21
C ASN A 167 -43.45 1.16 12.54
N ARG A 168 -44.46 0.31 12.74
CA ARG A 168 -45.86 0.56 13.05
C ARG A 168 -46.45 1.93 12.70
#